data_AF-A0A1Y2SNF7-F1
#
_entry.id   AF-A0A1Y2SNF7-F1
#
_cell.length_a   1.000
_cell.length_b   1.000
_cell.length_c   1.000
_cell.angle_alpha   90.00
_cell.angle_beta   90.00
_cell.angle_gamma   90.00
#
_symmetry.space_group_name_H-M   'P 1'
#
loop_
_entity.id
_entity.type
_entity.pdbx_description
1 polymer ?
#
loop_
_entity_poly.entity_id
_entity_poly.type
_entity_poly.pdbx_seq_one_letter_code
_entity_poly.pdbx_strand_id
1 'polypeptide(L)'
;MVKKLFLSFLAVMLMTFSSLSLAVYTTVFETKTYYITINVLCPEGNVSCANVSYTGVRKKDNASITLKGATLNRNFKTGDCSFYGYEFKNKDVTYTIYQHGRLEISRKGKRLFSEDGVFKY
;
A
#
# COMPACT_ATOMS: atom_id res chain seq x y z
N MET A 1 -12.82 -45.64 -26.93
CA MET A 1 -13.75 -44.54 -26.64
C MET A 1 -13.28 -43.70 -25.44
N VAL A 2 -11.98 -43.30 -25.41
CA VAL A 2 -11.36 -42.66 -24.21
C VAL A 2 -10.62 -41.35 -24.57
N LYS A 3 -10.15 -41.19 -25.82
CA LYS A 3 -9.47 -39.97 -26.29
C LYS A 3 -10.37 -38.73 -26.33
N LYS A 4 -11.66 -38.87 -26.69
CA LYS A 4 -12.61 -37.75 -26.71
C LYS A 4 -12.95 -37.25 -25.30
N LEU A 5 -12.88 -38.13 -24.29
CA LEU A 5 -13.15 -37.80 -22.89
C LEU A 5 -11.96 -37.08 -22.22
N PHE A 6 -10.73 -37.38 -22.66
CA PHE A 6 -9.52 -36.68 -22.21
C PHE A 6 -9.35 -35.29 -22.86
N LEU A 7 -9.75 -35.11 -24.12
CA LEU A 7 -9.73 -33.79 -24.76
C LEU A 7 -10.75 -32.82 -24.18
N SER A 8 -11.90 -33.30 -23.70
CA SER A 8 -12.91 -32.46 -23.06
C SER A 8 -12.54 -32.06 -21.61
N PHE A 9 -11.70 -32.83 -20.93
CA PHE A 9 -11.22 -32.48 -19.58
C PHE A 9 -10.16 -31.38 -19.57
N LEU A 10 -9.31 -31.31 -20.62
CA LEU A 10 -8.27 -30.27 -20.74
C LEU A 10 -8.85 -28.90 -21.09
N ALA A 11 -9.98 -28.84 -21.80
CA ALA A 11 -10.64 -27.59 -22.18
C ALA A 11 -11.37 -26.89 -21.02
N VAL A 12 -11.85 -27.64 -20.02
CA VAL A 12 -12.57 -27.08 -18.85
C VAL A 12 -11.60 -26.50 -17.81
N MET A 13 -10.38 -27.05 -17.71
CA MET A 13 -9.36 -26.59 -16.75
C MET A 13 -8.72 -25.24 -17.14
N LEU A 14 -8.91 -24.76 -18.38
CA LEU A 14 -8.43 -23.45 -18.83
C LEU A 14 -9.42 -22.28 -18.58
N MET A 15 -10.68 -22.54 -18.18
CA MET A 15 -11.71 -21.48 -18.07
C MET A 15 -11.91 -20.88 -16.66
N THR A 16 -11.16 -21.29 -15.65
CA THR A 16 -11.39 -20.83 -14.26
C THR A 16 -10.27 -19.97 -13.67
N PHE A 17 -9.41 -19.36 -14.50
CA PHE A 17 -8.62 -18.22 -14.04
C PHE A 17 -9.47 -16.94 -14.14
N SER A 18 -10.48 -16.85 -13.28
CA SER A 18 -11.15 -15.57 -13.02
C SER A 18 -10.10 -14.62 -12.48
N SER A 19 -9.66 -13.67 -13.31
CA SER A 19 -8.77 -12.60 -12.88
C SER A 19 -9.47 -11.78 -11.80
N LEU A 20 -9.07 -11.98 -10.55
CA LEU A 20 -9.47 -11.12 -9.44
C LEU A 20 -8.85 -9.74 -9.71
N SER A 21 -9.61 -8.86 -10.37
CA SER A 21 -9.23 -7.46 -10.54
C SER A 21 -9.35 -6.78 -9.18
N LEU A 22 -8.23 -6.64 -8.47
CA LEU A 22 -8.14 -5.72 -7.37
C LEU A 22 -8.02 -4.32 -7.98
N ALA A 23 -8.95 -3.42 -7.67
CA ALA A 23 -8.74 -2.02 -7.95
C ALA A 23 -7.51 -1.56 -7.17
N VAL A 24 -6.45 -1.19 -7.88
CA VAL A 24 -5.21 -0.69 -7.29
C VAL A 24 -5.22 0.82 -7.45
N TYR A 25 -5.29 1.53 -6.34
CA TYR A 25 -5.03 2.96 -6.33
C TYR A 25 -3.54 3.20 -6.05
N THR A 26 -2.85 3.83 -6.99
CA THR A 26 -1.43 4.17 -6.85
C THR A 26 -1.28 5.68 -6.71
N THR A 27 -0.54 6.12 -5.69
CA THR A 27 -0.13 7.51 -5.52
C THR A 27 1.37 7.60 -5.26
N VAL A 28 1.98 8.71 -5.66
CA VAL A 28 3.38 8.99 -5.40
C VAL A 28 3.48 10.10 -4.38
N PHE A 29 4.27 9.90 -3.33
CA PHE A 29 4.62 10.91 -2.36
C PHE A 29 6.10 11.27 -2.50
N GLU A 30 6.38 12.53 -2.75
CA GLU A 30 7.74 13.03 -2.96
C GLU A 30 8.14 13.98 -1.84
N THR A 31 9.32 13.72 -1.27
CA THR A 31 9.97 14.60 -0.28
C THR A 31 11.29 15.11 -0.86
N LYS A 32 12.06 15.89 -0.08
CA LYS A 32 13.41 16.29 -0.50
C LYS A 32 14.34 15.08 -0.65
N THR A 33 14.17 14.04 0.17
CA THR A 33 15.12 12.91 0.25
C THR A 33 14.62 11.59 -0.33
N TYR A 34 13.30 11.43 -0.51
CA TYR A 34 12.69 10.18 -0.98
C TYR A 34 11.66 10.39 -2.09
N TYR A 35 11.61 9.41 -2.99
CA TYR A 35 10.44 9.08 -3.83
C TYR A 35 9.73 7.89 -3.22
N ILE A 36 8.42 8.00 -3.00
CA ILE A 36 7.64 6.95 -2.37
C ILE A 36 6.45 6.62 -3.27
N THR A 37 6.33 5.37 -3.67
CA THR A 37 5.12 4.84 -4.33
C THR A 37 4.27 4.12 -3.31
N ILE A 38 2.99 4.45 -3.25
CA ILE A 38 2.00 3.82 -2.37
C ILE A 38 0.96 3.14 -3.26
N ASN A 39 0.73 1.84 -3.06
CA ASN A 39 -0.35 1.13 -3.74
C ASN A 39 -1.36 0.62 -2.70
N VAL A 40 -2.59 1.10 -2.79
CA VAL A 40 -3.73 0.63 -2.01
C VAL A 40 -4.36 -0.53 -2.78
N LEU A 41 -4.33 -1.71 -2.19
CA LEU A 41 -4.74 -2.98 -2.81
C LEU A 41 -6.08 -3.48 -2.24
N CYS A 42 -6.94 -2.53 -1.83
CA CYS A 42 -8.28 -2.80 -1.36
C CYS A 42 -9.30 -2.33 -2.41
N PRO A 43 -10.52 -2.89 -2.43
CA PRO A 43 -11.60 -2.36 -3.26
C PRO A 43 -11.79 -0.86 -3.05
N GLU A 44 -12.17 -0.16 -4.12
CA GLU A 44 -12.48 1.27 -4.07
C GLU A 44 -13.55 1.57 -3.01
N GLY A 45 -13.47 2.75 -2.40
CA GLY A 45 -14.38 3.18 -1.33
C GLY A 45 -14.03 2.61 0.06
N ASN A 46 -13.05 1.71 0.19
CA ASN A 46 -12.61 1.24 1.50
C ASN A 46 -11.66 2.22 2.18
N VAL A 47 -12.22 3.06 3.07
CA VAL A 47 -11.48 4.06 3.86
C VAL A 47 -10.50 3.43 4.87
N SER A 48 -10.78 2.19 5.31
CA SER A 48 -9.94 1.41 6.24
C SER A 48 -9.33 0.22 5.51
N CYS A 49 -8.22 0.45 4.81
CA CYS A 49 -7.53 -0.58 4.04
C CYS A 49 -6.33 -1.14 4.81
N ALA A 50 -6.35 -2.43 5.12
CA ALA A 50 -5.23 -3.14 5.76
C ALA A 50 -4.20 -3.71 4.77
N ASN A 51 -4.40 -3.50 3.46
CA ASN A 51 -3.55 -4.03 2.40
C ASN A 51 -2.99 -2.89 1.53
N VAL A 52 -2.01 -2.18 2.08
CA VAL A 52 -1.31 -1.10 1.40
C VAL A 52 0.17 -1.47 1.27
N SER A 53 0.77 -1.21 0.11
CA SER A 53 2.20 -1.35 -0.12
C SER A 53 2.87 0.01 -0.26
N TYR A 54 4.10 0.08 0.22
CA TYR A 54 4.99 1.24 0.13
C TYR A 54 6.27 0.78 -0.56
N THR A 55 6.75 1.54 -1.54
CA THR A 55 8.11 1.41 -2.07
C THR A 55 8.79 2.75 -1.98
N GLY A 56 9.72 2.89 -1.03
CA GLY A 56 10.50 4.11 -0.83
C GLY A 56 11.88 3.97 -1.46
N VAL A 57 12.24 4.95 -2.29
CA VAL A 57 13.55 5.07 -2.94
C VAL A 57 14.22 6.34 -2.45
N ARG A 58 15.43 6.21 -1.88
CA ARG A 58 16.23 7.34 -1.42
C ARG A 58 16.94 7.98 -2.61
N LYS A 59 16.75 9.28 -2.81
CA LYS A 59 17.23 10.00 -4.00
C LYS A 59 18.77 10.03 -4.12
N LYS A 60 19.49 10.05 -3.00
CA LYS A 60 20.95 10.22 -3.00
C LYS A 60 21.71 9.04 -3.61
N ASP A 61 21.19 7.82 -3.47
CA ASP A 61 21.92 6.57 -3.77
C ASP A 61 21.01 5.46 -4.31
N ASN A 62 19.74 5.77 -4.62
CA ASN A 62 18.73 4.84 -5.12
C ASN A 62 18.47 3.62 -4.22
N ALA A 63 18.89 3.66 -2.95
CA ALA A 63 18.57 2.59 -2.02
C ALA A 63 17.05 2.52 -1.82
N SER A 64 16.50 1.31 -1.91
CA SER A 64 15.06 1.09 -1.87
C SER A 64 14.64 0.15 -0.73
N ILE A 65 13.40 0.32 -0.29
CA ILE A 65 12.74 -0.60 0.64
C ILE A 65 11.26 -0.71 0.28
N THR A 66 10.74 -1.93 0.31
CA THR A 66 9.31 -2.21 0.14
C THR A 66 8.72 -2.70 1.45
N LEU A 67 7.59 -2.12 1.85
CA LEU A 67 6.91 -2.38 3.11
C LEU A 67 5.43 -2.66 2.87
N LYS A 68 4.84 -3.49 3.75
CA LYS A 68 3.39 -3.65 3.87
C LYS A 68 2.87 -2.76 5.00
N GLY A 69 1.65 -2.29 4.85
CA GLY A 69 1.02 -1.39 5.80
C GLY A 69 -0.47 -1.26 5.57
N ALA A 70 -1.04 -0.23 6.17
CA ALA A 70 -2.46 0.05 6.18
C ALA A 70 -2.73 1.55 6.06
N THR A 71 -3.98 1.92 5.81
CA THR A 71 -4.44 3.28 6.05
C THR A 71 -4.39 3.58 7.55
N LEU A 72 -3.97 4.79 7.88
CA LEU A 72 -4.06 5.36 9.20
C LEU A 72 -5.34 6.17 9.26
N ASN A 73 -6.26 5.78 10.15
CA ASN A 73 -7.53 6.45 10.35
C ASN A 73 -7.62 7.00 11.77
N ARG A 74 -8.41 8.06 11.97
CA ARG A 74 -8.68 8.66 13.29
C ARG A 74 -10.18 8.77 13.53
N ASN A 75 -10.55 9.22 14.74
CA ASN A 75 -11.92 9.60 15.10
C ASN A 75 -12.96 8.46 15.10
N PHE A 76 -12.52 7.20 15.23
CA PHE A 76 -13.41 6.03 15.37
C PHE A 76 -14.50 6.17 16.44
N LYS A 77 -14.23 6.89 17.53
CA LYS A 77 -15.18 7.07 18.65
C LYS A 77 -16.32 8.05 18.33
N THR A 78 -16.10 8.97 17.41
CA THR A 78 -17.08 10.02 17.05
C THR A 78 -17.89 9.66 15.79
N GLY A 79 -17.73 8.44 15.26
CA GLY A 79 -18.46 7.94 14.09
C GLY A 79 -17.73 8.15 12.77
N ASP A 80 -16.97 9.24 12.63
CA ASP A 80 -16.20 9.54 11.42
C ASP A 80 -14.84 8.83 11.45
N CYS A 81 -14.74 7.64 10.86
CA CYS A 81 -13.47 6.96 10.62
C CYS A 81 -12.69 7.66 9.50
N SER A 82 -12.19 8.87 9.76
CA SER A 82 -11.56 9.70 8.74
C SER A 82 -10.17 9.18 8.38
N PHE A 83 -9.86 9.16 7.09
CA PHE A 83 -8.50 8.97 6.60
C PHE A 83 -7.56 10.04 7.19
N TYR A 84 -6.39 9.61 7.64
CA TYR A 84 -5.37 10.47 8.24
C TYR A 84 -3.98 10.29 7.62
N GLY A 85 -3.77 9.20 6.89
CA GLY A 85 -2.52 8.90 6.20
C GLY A 85 -2.33 7.41 5.98
N TYR A 86 -1.07 6.99 5.93
CA TYR A 86 -0.66 5.60 5.80
C TYR A 86 0.35 5.24 6.88
N GLU A 87 0.28 4.01 7.40
CA GLU A 87 1.21 3.47 8.38
C GLU A 87 1.84 2.16 7.86
N PHE A 88 3.16 2.09 7.89
CA PHE A 88 3.94 0.90 7.51
C PHE A 88 4.90 0.51 8.63
N LYS A 89 5.10 -0.79 8.84
CA LYS A 89 5.94 -1.30 9.93
C LYS A 89 7.05 -2.20 9.41
N ASN A 90 8.26 -2.00 9.95
CA ASN A 90 9.40 -2.89 9.77
C ASN A 90 10.10 -3.09 11.11
N LYS A 91 9.93 -4.27 11.71
CA LYS A 91 10.43 -4.58 13.07
C LYS A 91 9.94 -3.52 14.08
N ASP A 92 10.86 -2.78 14.68
CA ASP A 92 10.58 -1.75 15.69
C ASP A 92 10.45 -0.34 15.10
N VAL A 93 10.49 -0.21 13.77
CA VAL A 93 10.40 1.05 13.04
C VAL A 93 9.02 1.20 12.40
N THR A 94 8.42 2.37 12.58
CA THR A 94 7.13 2.77 11.98
C THR A 94 7.37 3.92 11.02
N TYR A 95 6.82 3.80 9.82
CA TYR A 95 6.87 4.80 8.76
C TYR A 95 5.45 5.31 8.57
N THR A 96 5.24 6.60 8.79
CA THR A 96 3.93 7.23 8.68
C THR A 96 3.96 8.30 7.60
N ILE A 97 3.03 8.25 6.66
CA ILE A 97 2.84 9.30 5.67
C ILE A 97 1.50 9.94 5.95
N TYR A 98 1.52 11.14 6.51
CA TYR A 98 0.30 11.85 6.85
C TYR A 98 -0.31 12.51 5.62
N GLN A 99 -1.65 12.57 5.58
CA GLN A 99 -2.38 13.18 4.48
C GLN A 99 -2.06 14.67 4.27
N HIS A 100 -1.58 15.36 5.32
CA HIS A 100 -1.18 16.76 5.27
C HIS A 100 0.24 16.98 4.70
N GLY A 101 0.83 15.96 4.09
CA GLY A 101 2.09 16.09 3.35
C GLY A 101 3.34 15.95 4.20
N ARG A 102 3.38 14.97 5.12
CA ARG A 102 4.55 14.71 5.97
C ARG A 102 4.88 13.23 6.06
N LEU A 103 6.15 12.90 5.83
CA LEU A 103 6.75 11.63 6.17
C LEU A 103 7.35 11.70 7.57
N GLU A 104 7.01 10.73 8.42
CA GLU A 104 7.60 10.55 9.74
C GLU A 104 8.10 9.11 9.90
N ILE A 105 9.31 8.95 10.43
CA ILE A 105 9.87 7.64 10.78
C ILE A 105 10.15 7.65 12.28
N SER A 106 9.59 6.68 12.99
CA SER A 106 9.77 6.53 14.43
C SER A 106 10.25 5.13 14.77
N ARG A 107 10.96 4.99 15.89
CA ARG A 107 11.35 3.70 16.46
C ARG A 107 10.87 3.65 17.90
N LYS A 108 10.07 2.64 18.25
CA LYS A 108 9.47 2.49 19.59
C LYS A 108 8.84 3.79 20.11
N GLY A 109 8.12 4.50 19.24
CA GLY A 109 7.46 5.78 19.54
C GLY A 109 8.38 7.01 19.55
N LYS A 110 9.71 6.85 19.49
CA LYS A 110 10.65 7.98 19.36
C LYS A 110 10.81 8.36 17.90
N ARG A 111 10.48 9.60 17.53
CA ARG A 111 10.71 10.13 16.18
C ARG A 111 12.20 10.17 15.85
N LEU A 112 12.58 9.51 14.76
CA LEU A 112 13.94 9.47 14.23
C LEU A 112 14.14 10.42 13.06
N PHE A 113 13.08 10.63 12.26
CA PHE A 113 13.13 11.42 11.05
C PHE A 113 11.75 12.02 10.77
N SER A 114 11.73 13.22 10.18
CA SER A 114 10.53 13.88 9.69
C SER A 114 10.89 14.75 8.51
N GLU A 115 10.11 14.69 7.44
CA GLU A 115 10.29 15.54 6.27
C GLU A 115 8.95 15.83 5.61
N ASP A 116 8.73 17.08 5.23
CA ASP A 116 7.55 17.47 4.48
C ASP A 116 7.69 17.06 3.00
N GLY A 117 6.56 16.82 2.36
CA GLY A 117 6.50 16.38 0.97
C GLY A 117 5.13 16.61 0.35
N VAL A 118 4.99 16.17 -0.89
CA VAL A 118 3.79 16.40 -1.69
C VAL A 118 3.33 15.11 -2.35
N PHE A 119 2.03 14.87 -2.34
CA PHE A 119 1.41 13.85 -3.18
C PHE A 119 1.40 14.34 -4.63
N LYS A 120 1.77 13.46 -5.54
CA LYS A 120 1.72 13.67 -6.99
C LYS A 120 0.53 12.89 -7.54
N TYR A 121 -0.20 13.56 -8.43
CA TYR A 121 -1.35 13.06 -9.16
C TYR A 121 -1.00 12.99 -10.65
#